data_AF-A0A7I4Z1T4-F1
#
_entry.id   AF-A0A7I4Z1T4-F1
#
_cell.length_a   1.000
_cell.length_b   1.000
_cell.length_c   1.000
_cell.angle_alpha   90.00
_cell.angle_beta   90.00
_cell.angle_gamma   90.00
#
_symmetry.space_group_name_H-M   'P 1'
#
loop_
_entity.id
_entity.type
_entity.pdbx_description
1 polymer ?
#
loop_
_entity_poly.entity_id
_entity_poly.type
_entity_poly.pdbx_seq_one_letter_code
_entity_poly.pdbx_strand_id
1 'polypeptide(L)'
;MKNDLKSGLMRRKKAGWPAYNSIRNVIEHTRNDELRATLFNSTVLPVLSYASETWSLTKNLENQLRRMQISLEHRMVGITLHQQRLFRLHNEDIRSLSRVCNIILHIDEAKHTFAGHPIRRDDGRWSTSVCWEQREKKRPRG
;
A
#
# COMPACT_ATOMS: atom_id res chain seq x y z
N MET A 1 -11.19 -21.68 -8.32
CA MET A 1 -9.93 -20.98 -8.65
C MET A 1 -9.22 -20.58 -7.37
N LYS A 2 -7.98 -21.04 -7.12
CA LYS A 2 -7.15 -20.50 -6.02
C LYS A 2 -6.70 -19.10 -6.44
N ASN A 3 -7.37 -18.06 -5.94
CA ASN A 3 -6.83 -16.71 -5.96
C ASN A 3 -5.58 -16.70 -5.08
N ASP A 4 -4.42 -16.94 -5.67
CA ASP A 4 -3.17 -16.89 -4.93
C ASP A 4 -2.80 -15.42 -4.68
N LEU A 5 -3.29 -14.88 -3.56
CA LEU A 5 -2.98 -13.53 -3.07
C LEU A 5 -1.46 -13.25 -3.08
N LYS A 6 -0.65 -14.29 -2.88
CA LYS A 6 0.80 -14.20 -2.94
C LYS A 6 1.28 -13.84 -4.35
N SER A 7 0.75 -14.50 -5.38
CA SER A 7 1.09 -14.20 -6.78
C SER A 7 0.69 -12.77 -7.18
N GLY A 8 -0.49 -12.30 -6.75
CA GLY A 8 -0.94 -10.93 -7.00
C GLY A 8 -0.04 -9.90 -6.33
N LEU A 9 0.34 -10.14 -5.07
CA LEU A 9 1.27 -9.28 -4.35
C LEU A 9 2.64 -9.24 -5.04
N MET A 10 3.17 -10.39 -5.49
CA MET A 10 4.45 -10.43 -6.19
C MET A 10 4.43 -9.62 -7.49
N ARG A 11 3.31 -9.63 -8.23
CA ARG A 11 3.13 -8.76 -9.41
C ARG A 11 3.21 -7.28 -9.05
N ARG A 12 2.56 -6.85 -7.96
CA ARG A 12 2.63 -5.44 -7.52
C ARG A 12 4.01 -5.04 -7.04
N LYS A 13 4.70 -5.94 -6.32
CA LYS A 13 6.11 -5.71 -5.97
C LYS A 13 6.99 -5.49 -7.19
N LYS A 14 6.77 -6.31 -8.23
CA LYS A 14 7.50 -6.19 -9.50
C LYS A 14 7.12 -4.92 -10.27
N ALA A 15 5.88 -4.46 -10.18
CA ALA A 15 5.40 -3.25 -10.86
C ALA A 15 5.73 -1.93 -10.14
N GLY A 16 5.80 -1.95 -8.81
CA GLY A 16 6.05 -0.75 -8.00
C GLY A 16 7.42 -0.13 -8.24
N TRP A 17 8.45 -0.95 -8.47
CA TRP A 17 9.80 -0.46 -8.79
C TRP A 17 9.88 0.28 -10.13
N PRO A 18 9.38 -0.27 -11.25
CA PRO A 18 9.22 0.46 -12.50
C PRO A 18 8.42 1.76 -12.36
N ALA A 19 7.31 1.73 -11.63
CA ALA A 19 6.51 2.94 -11.38
C ALA A 19 7.35 4.03 -10.69
N TYR A 20 8.09 3.66 -9.65
CA TYR A 20 9.00 4.61 -8.98
C TYR A 20 10.13 5.08 -9.92
N ASN A 21 10.74 4.17 -10.68
CA ASN A 21 11.82 4.52 -11.61
C ASN A 21 11.36 5.52 -12.69
N SER A 22 10.09 5.47 -13.10
CA SER A 22 9.53 6.42 -14.07
C SER A 22 9.52 7.87 -13.56
N ILE A 23 9.34 8.06 -12.24
CA ILE A 23 9.30 9.38 -11.59
C ILE A 23 10.61 9.75 -10.87
N ARG A 24 11.58 8.82 -10.82
CA ARG A 24 12.80 8.95 -10.02
C ARG A 24 13.57 10.23 -10.33
N ASN A 25 13.72 10.55 -11.61
CA ASN A 25 14.45 11.74 -12.04
C ASN A 25 13.81 13.02 -11.47
N VAL A 26 12.47 13.10 -11.47
CA VAL A 26 11.75 14.25 -10.91
C VAL A 26 11.91 14.30 -9.40
N ILE A 27 11.80 13.15 -8.71
CA ILE A 27 11.97 13.06 -7.26
C ILE A 27 13.37 13.51 -6.82
N GLU A 28 14.41 13.08 -7.53
CA GLU A 28 15.82 13.36 -7.19
C GLU A 28 16.18 14.85 -7.37
N HIS A 29 15.54 15.55 -8.32
CA HIS A 29 15.80 16.97 -8.58
C HIS A 29 14.84 17.92 -7.87
N THR A 30 13.78 17.41 -7.25
CA THR A 30 12.80 18.22 -6.51
C THR A 30 13.30 18.43 -5.07
N ARG A 31 13.39 19.68 -4.61
CA ARG A 31 13.77 19.98 -3.22
C ARG A 31 12.60 19.95 -2.23
N ASN A 32 11.36 20.09 -2.72
CA ASN A 32 10.18 20.11 -1.87
C ASN A 32 9.70 18.68 -1.58
N ASP A 33 9.76 18.28 -0.31
CA ASP A 33 9.36 16.95 0.17
C ASP A 33 7.86 16.68 -0.01
N GLU A 34 7.01 17.70 0.08
CA GLU A 34 5.56 17.57 -0.10
C GLU A 34 5.20 17.28 -1.56
N LEU A 35 5.89 17.92 -2.51
CA LEU A 35 5.73 17.62 -3.94
C LEU A 35 6.21 16.20 -4.27
N ARG A 36 7.34 15.77 -3.68
CA ARG A 36 7.85 14.40 -3.83
C ARG A 36 6.85 13.37 -3.28
N ALA A 37 6.31 13.62 -2.10
CA ALA A 37 5.30 12.76 -1.49
C ALA A 37 4.02 12.71 -2.33
N THR A 38 3.53 13.84 -2.81
CA THR A 38 2.34 13.92 -3.67
C THR A 38 2.54 13.15 -4.98
N LEU A 39 3.70 13.29 -5.62
CA LEU A 39 4.03 12.55 -6.83
C LEU A 39 4.11 11.03 -6.56
N PHE A 40 4.72 10.63 -5.45
CA PHE A 40 4.75 9.23 -5.03
C PHE A 40 3.34 8.67 -4.77
N ASN A 41 2.53 9.40 -4.01
CA ASN A 41 1.17 9.02 -3.63
C ASN A 41 0.23 8.90 -4.84
N SER A 42 0.45 9.70 -5.89
CA SER A 42 -0.38 9.67 -7.11
C SER A 42 0.04 8.60 -8.13
N THR A 43 1.27 8.10 -8.08
CA THR A 43 1.82 7.21 -9.12
C THR A 43 2.21 5.83 -8.60
N VAL A 44 2.98 5.74 -7.52
CA VAL A 44 3.53 4.48 -7.01
C VAL A 44 2.54 3.81 -6.08
N LEU A 45 1.90 4.61 -5.21
CA LEU A 45 0.98 4.10 -4.21
C LEU A 45 -0.23 3.36 -4.83
N PRO A 46 -0.88 3.86 -5.90
CA PRO A 46 -1.98 3.15 -6.58
C PRO A 46 -1.53 1.83 -7.23
N VAL A 47 -0.29 1.76 -7.72
CA VAL A 47 0.27 0.53 -8.30
C VAL A 47 0.50 -0.54 -7.23
N LEU A 48 0.93 -0.12 -6.04
CA LEU A 48 1.17 -1.02 -4.91
C LEU A 48 -0.12 -1.45 -4.21
N SER A 49 -1.12 -0.57 -4.12
CA SER A 49 -2.43 -0.92 -3.58
C SER A 49 -3.20 -1.74 -4.60
N TYR A 50 -3.46 -1.25 -5.82
CA TYR A 50 -4.38 -1.79 -6.83
C TYR A 50 -5.43 -2.77 -6.24
N ALA A 51 -5.81 -3.90 -6.83
CA ALA A 51 -6.83 -4.82 -6.28
C ALA A 51 -6.71 -5.35 -4.80
N SER A 52 -5.95 -4.76 -3.88
CA SER A 52 -5.99 -5.06 -2.43
C SER A 52 -7.31 -4.65 -1.75
N GLU A 53 -8.11 -3.80 -2.39
CA GLU A 53 -9.46 -3.42 -1.94
C GLU A 53 -10.37 -4.66 -1.78
N THR A 54 -10.20 -5.66 -2.65
CA THR A 54 -11.00 -6.88 -2.63
C THR A 54 -10.33 -8.04 -1.87
N TRP A 55 -9.09 -7.84 -1.39
CA TRP A 55 -8.32 -8.89 -0.73
C TRP A 55 -8.50 -8.84 0.80
N SER A 56 -8.69 -10.02 1.40
CA SER A 56 -8.50 -10.18 2.84
C SER A 56 -7.00 -10.09 3.16
N LEU A 57 -6.54 -8.92 3.61
CA LEU A 57 -5.15 -8.72 4.01
C LEU A 57 -4.85 -9.57 5.24
N THR A 58 -3.80 -10.38 5.14
CA THR A 58 -3.22 -11.06 6.31
C THR A 58 -2.04 -10.23 6.80
N LYS A 59 -1.70 -10.33 8.09
CA LYS A 59 -0.56 -9.63 8.69
C LYS A 59 0.75 -9.84 7.92
N ASN A 60 0.95 -11.02 7.31
CA ASN A 60 2.12 -11.29 6.47
C ASN A 60 2.11 -10.45 5.18
N LEU A 61 0.97 -10.31 4.51
CA LEU A 61 0.85 -9.48 3.30
C LEU A 61 1.05 -8.00 3.63
N GLU A 62 0.49 -7.53 4.74
CA GLU A 62 0.70 -6.16 5.22
C GLU A 62 2.18 -5.87 5.49
N ASN A 63 2.86 -6.76 6.20
CA ASN A 63 4.30 -6.63 6.45
C ASN A 63 5.12 -6.63 5.16
N GLN A 64 4.70 -7.41 4.16
CA GLN A 64 5.35 -7.42 2.86
C GLN A 64 5.15 -6.11 2.09
N LEU A 65 3.96 -5.51 2.13
CA LEU A 65 3.69 -4.21 1.52
C LEU A 65 4.46 -3.10 2.25
N ARG A 66 4.45 -3.12 3.58
CA ARG A 66 5.21 -2.17 4.42
C ARG A 66 6.70 -2.19 4.10
N ARG A 67 7.31 -3.38 4.00
CA ARG A 67 8.73 -3.51 3.64
C ARG A 67 9.05 -2.93 2.26
N MET A 68 8.15 -3.14 1.30
CA MET A 68 8.32 -2.59 -0.05
C MET A 68 8.21 -1.07 -0.07
N GLN A 69 7.21 -0.52 0.63
CA GLN A 69 7.04 0.92 0.78
C GLN A 69 8.29 1.55 1.41
N ILE A 70 8.75 1.02 2.55
CA ILE A 70 9.97 1.53 3.24
C ILE A 70 11.18 1.47 2.30
N SER A 71 11.35 0.39 1.54
CA SER A 71 12.47 0.28 0.59
C SER A 71 12.43 1.35 -0.51
N LEU A 72 11.23 1.77 -0.93
CA LEU A 72 11.05 2.86 -1.89
C LEU A 72 11.23 4.23 -1.24
N GLU A 73 10.76 4.42 -0.01
CA GLU A 73 10.97 5.63 0.80
C GLU A 73 12.46 5.88 1.04
N HIS A 74 13.25 4.83 1.34
CA HIS A 74 14.70 4.94 1.42
C HIS A 74 15.33 5.52 0.15
N ARG A 75 14.91 4.98 -1.01
CA ARG A 75 15.42 5.43 -2.29
C ARG A 75 14.98 6.86 -2.59
N MET A 76 13.73 7.19 -2.23
CA MET A 76 13.19 8.54 -2.34
C MET A 76 14.01 9.51 -1.52
N VAL A 77 14.13 9.30 -0.20
CA VAL A 77 14.82 10.22 0.73
C VAL A 77 16.33 10.27 0.48
N GLY A 78 16.92 9.21 -0.08
CA GLY A 78 18.35 9.13 -0.38
C GLY A 78 19.19 8.65 0.81
N ILE A 79 18.59 8.00 1.80
CA ILE A 79 19.28 7.47 2.98
C ILE A 79 19.76 6.06 2.71
N THR A 80 21.07 5.87 2.73
CA THR A 80 21.70 4.55 2.71
C THR A 80 21.55 3.83 4.05
N LEU A 81 21.64 2.50 4.05
CA LEU A 81 21.62 1.70 5.28
C LEU A 81 22.77 2.04 6.25
N HIS A 82 23.89 2.55 5.72
CA HIS A 82 25.01 3.01 6.53
C HIS A 82 24.65 4.31 7.27
N GLN A 83 24.13 5.31 6.54
CA GLN A 83 23.67 6.57 7.13
C GLN A 83 22.56 6.34 8.15
N GLN A 84 21.61 5.45 7.86
CA GLN A 84 20.54 5.11 8.81
C GLN A 84 21.11 4.63 10.15
N ARG A 85 22.10 3.73 10.13
CA ARG A 85 22.76 3.23 11.35
C ARG A 85 23.57 4.32 12.05
N LEU A 86 24.30 5.12 11.28
CA LEU A 86 25.13 6.21 11.79
C LEU A 86 24.29 7.24 12.56
N PHE A 87 23.15 7.63 12.00
CA PHE A 87 22.21 8.58 12.58
C PHE A 87 21.19 7.93 13.54
N ARG A 88 21.28 6.61 13.76
CA ARG A 88 20.35 5.82 14.60
C ARG A 88 18.87 6.05 14.26
N LEU A 89 18.57 6.16 12.97
CA LEU A 89 17.21 6.41 12.47
C LEU A 89 16.38 5.13 12.44
N HIS A 90 15.17 5.21 12.99
CA HIS A 90 14.16 4.18 12.90
C HIS A 90 13.40 4.25 11.56
N ASN A 91 12.65 3.20 11.23
CA ASN A 91 11.84 3.19 10.00
C ASN A 91 10.72 4.24 10.05
N GLU A 92 10.26 4.54 11.26
CA GLU A 92 9.28 5.58 11.58
C GLU A 92 9.82 6.96 11.23
N ASP A 93 11.12 7.21 11.46
CA ASP A 93 11.79 8.45 11.09
C ASP A 93 11.90 8.58 9.56
N ILE A 94 12.19 7.49 8.85
CA ILE A 94 12.21 7.50 7.38
C ILE A 94 10.81 7.78 6.82
N ARG A 95 9.77 7.22 7.45
CA ARG A 95 8.38 7.54 7.10
C ARG A 95 8.07 9.02 7.30
N SER A 96 8.46 9.60 8.45
CA SER A 96 8.19 11.01 8.74
C SER A 96 8.93 11.93 7.76
N LEU A 97 10.17 11.60 7.40
CA LEU A 97 10.95 12.30 6.39
C LEU A 97 10.32 12.20 4.99
N SER A 98 9.78 11.04 4.63
CA SER A 98 9.19 10.83 3.29
C SER A 98 7.86 11.54 3.09
N ARG A 99 7.09 11.81 4.16
CA ARG A 99 5.72 12.35 4.12
C ARG A 99 4.72 11.56 3.25
N VAL A 100 5.06 10.32 2.89
CA VAL A 100 4.25 9.44 2.04
C VAL A 100 3.08 8.83 2.83
N CYS A 101 1.93 8.70 2.18
CA CYS A 101 0.76 8.09 2.79
C CYS A 101 1.03 6.61 3.13
N ASN A 102 0.56 6.15 4.29
CA ASN A 102 0.73 4.75 4.67
C ASN A 102 -0.10 3.86 3.74
N ILE A 103 0.56 2.91 3.07
CA ILE A 103 -0.14 2.01 2.15
C ILE A 103 -1.26 1.22 2.83
N ILE A 104 -1.09 0.82 4.09
CA ILE A 104 -2.11 0.04 4.79
C ILE A 104 -3.34 0.89 5.07
N LEU A 105 -3.14 2.14 5.51
CA LEU A 105 -4.24 3.08 5.72
C LEU A 105 -4.96 3.38 4.42
N HIS A 106 -4.21 3.64 3.34
CA HIS A 106 -4.80 3.87 2.03
C HIS A 106 -5.63 2.68 1.52
N ILE A 107 -5.16 1.44 1.75
CA ILE A 107 -5.93 0.25 1.38
C ILE A 107 -7.21 0.13 2.22
N ASP A 108 -7.14 0.47 3.51
CA ASP A 108 -8.29 0.44 4.40
C ASP A 108 -9.35 1.48 4.00
N GLU A 109 -8.92 2.72 3.73
CA GLU A 109 -9.76 3.76 3.14
C GLU A 109 -10.40 3.29 1.85
N ALA A 110 -9.61 2.72 0.93
CA ALA A 110 -10.11 2.23 -0.34
C ALA A 110 -11.14 1.09 -0.18
N LYS A 111 -10.98 0.22 0.82
CA LYS A 111 -11.99 -0.79 1.18
C LYS A 111 -13.29 -0.16 1.65
N HIS A 112 -13.21 0.85 2.50
CA HIS A 112 -14.38 1.59 2.97
C HIS A 112 -15.07 2.34 1.84
N THR A 113 -14.31 2.99 0.95
CA THR A 113 -14.84 3.65 -0.25
C THR A 113 -15.52 2.65 -1.18
N PHE A 114 -14.88 1.50 -1.42
CA PHE A 114 -15.45 0.42 -2.23
C PHE A 114 -16.74 -0.09 -1.62
N ALA A 115 -16.78 -0.38 -0.31
CA ALA A 115 -17.99 -0.84 0.37
C ALA A 115 -19.13 0.18 0.29
N GLY A 116 -18.81 1.48 0.37
CA GLY A 116 -19.79 2.55 0.19
C GLY A 116 -20.34 2.65 -1.24
N HIS A 117 -19.63 2.18 -2.27
CA HIS A 117 -20.08 2.32 -3.65
C HIS A 117 -21.34 1.49 -3.96
N PRO A 118 -21.42 0.20 -3.58
CA PRO A 118 -22.67 -0.56 -3.61
C PRO A 118 -23.77 -0.03 -2.70
N ILE A 119 -23.45 0.49 -1.50
CA ILE A 119 -24.45 1.04 -0.56
C ILE A 119 -25.25 2.20 -1.19
N ARG A 120 -24.62 2.99 -2.05
CA ARG A 120 -25.26 4.14 -2.72
C ARG A 120 -26.12 3.74 -3.94
N ARG A 121 -26.20 2.45 -4.28
CA ARG A 121 -26.98 1.99 -5.43
C ARG A 121 -28.41 1.63 -5.00
N ASP A 122 -29.38 2.16 -5.73
CA ASP A 122 -30.82 1.89 -5.54
C ASP A 122 -31.33 0.71 -6.40
N ASP A 123 -30.43 0.00 -7.10
CA ASP A 123 -30.77 -1.06 -8.07
C ASP A 123 -31.14 -2.43 -7.44
N GLY A 124 -31.35 -2.48 -6.12
CA GLY A 124 -31.82 -3.66 -5.40
C GLY A 124 -30.83 -4.85 -5.34
N ARG A 125 -29.66 -4.75 -5.96
CA ARG A 125 -28.63 -5.81 -5.99
C ARG A 125 -27.96 -6.08 -4.63
N TRP A 126 -28.16 -5.16 -3.68
CA TRP A 126 -27.59 -5.22 -2.33
C TRP A 126 -28.22 -6.29 -1.44
N SER A 127 -29.51 -6.62 -1.63
CA SER A 127 -30.29 -7.48 -0.72
C SER A 127 -29.85 -8.95 -0.69
N THR A 128 -29.02 -9.42 -1.64
CA THR A 128 -28.60 -10.83 -1.74
C THR A 128 -27.14 -11.10 -1.36
N SER A 129 -26.27 -10.08 -1.31
CA SER A 129 -24.80 -10.32 -1.35
C SER A 129 -24.03 -10.01 -0.07
N VAL A 130 -24.59 -9.24 0.87
CA VAL A 130 -23.93 -8.91 2.15
C VAL A 130 -24.72 -9.51 3.31
N CYS A 131 -24.67 -10.83 3.44
CA CYS A 131 -24.93 -11.47 4.72
C CYS A 131 -23.67 -11.25 5.57
N TRP A 132 -23.67 -10.22 6.43
CA TRP A 132 -22.59 -10.04 7.40
C TRP A 132 -22.75 -11.11 8.48
N GLU A 133 -22.13 -12.26 8.23
CA GLU A 133 -22.10 -13.36 9.19
C GLU A 133 -20.93 -13.16 10.14
N GLN A 134 -21.23 -12.90 11.42
CA GLN A 134 -20.23 -12.84 12.47
C GLN A 134 -19.56 -14.21 12.58
N ARG A 135 -18.36 -14.35 12.02
CA ARG A 135 -17.62 -15.62 12.10
C ARG A 135 -17.15 -15.86 13.53
N GLU A 136 -17.90 -16.64 14.29
CA GLU A 136 -17.52 -17.09 15.63
C GLU A 136 -16.27 -17.99 15.64
N LYS A 137 -15.91 -18.57 14.48
CA LYS A 137 -14.80 -19.53 14.36
C LYS A 137 -13.53 -18.87 13.81
N LYS A 138 -12.41 -19.08 14.52
CA LYS A 138 -11.06 -18.77 14.00
C LYS A 138 -10.81 -19.59 12.73
N ARG A 139 -10.29 -18.94 11.67
CA ARG A 139 -9.81 -19.67 10.48
C ARG A 139 -8.72 -20.67 10.91
N PRO A 140 -8.76 -21.92 10.42
CA PRO A 140 -7.69 -22.88 10.70
C PRO A 140 -6.36 -22.34 10.20
N ARG A 141 -5.29 -22.64 10.94
CA ARG A 141 -3.93 -22.36 10.47
C ARG A 141 -3.66 -23.34 9.32
N GLY A 142 -3.46 -22.79 8.12
CA GLY A 142 -2.95 -23.55 6.98
C GLY A 142 -1.45 -23.79 7.10
#